data_AF-A0A7C1AXB4-F1
#
_entry.id   AF-A0A7C1AXB4-F1
#
_cell.length_a   1.000
_cell.length_b   1.000
_cell.length_c   1.000
_cell.angle_alpha   90.00
_cell.angle_beta   90.00
_cell.angle_gamma   90.00
#
_symmetry.space_group_name_H-M   'P 1'
#
loop_
_entity.id
_entity.type
_entity.pdbx_description
1 polymer ?
#
loop_
_entity_poly.entity_id
_entity_poly.type
_entity_poly.pdbx_seq_one_letter_code
_entity_poly.pdbx_strand_id
1 'polypeptide(L)'
;MSGGRKLLNARLEVNIFFMNDSVDLAHDAATPPEGYFELWEMLKELVKKSVPVKVCGTCELRCGIHRGAPCFEGTQQAKMVESAQWVKQADKVISF
;
A
#
# COMPACT_ATOMS: atom_id res chain seq x y z
N MET A 1 -7.91 11.72 9.77
CA MET A 1 -7.45 10.62 10.64
C MET A 1 -7.67 9.28 9.93
N SER A 2 -6.65 8.69 9.28
CA SER A 2 -6.85 7.47 8.49
C SER A 2 -6.98 6.20 9.35
N GLY A 3 -7.74 5.22 8.86
CA GLY A 3 -8.14 4.02 9.60
C GLY A 3 -6.99 3.07 9.95
N GLY A 4 -5.94 2.99 9.11
CA GLY A 4 -4.83 2.05 9.30
C GLY A 4 -4.07 2.25 10.61
N ARG A 5 -3.91 3.51 11.05
CA ARG A 5 -3.24 3.85 12.32
C ARG A 5 -4.02 3.38 13.54
N LYS A 6 -5.36 3.31 13.45
CA LYS A 6 -6.21 2.82 14.55
C LYS A 6 -6.09 1.31 14.73
N LEU A 7 -5.89 0.55 13.65
CA LEU A 7 -5.73 -0.91 13.72
C LEU A 7 -4.44 -1.30 14.45
N LEU A 8 -3.33 -0.61 14.17
CA LEU A 8 -2.07 -0.82 14.90
C LEU A 8 -2.21 -0.49 16.39
N ASN A 9 -2.95 0.57 16.74
CA ASN A 9 -3.21 0.92 18.14
C ASN A 9 -4.09 -0.12 18.86
N ALA A 10 -4.92 -0.86 18.11
CA ALA A 10 -5.69 -1.99 18.62
C ALA A 10 -4.85 -3.29 18.73
N ARG A 11 -3.53 -3.23 18.51
CA ARG A 11 -2.58 -4.36 18.52
C ARG A 11 -2.92 -5.43 17.48
N LEU A 12 -3.50 -5.03 16.34
CA LEU A 12 -3.75 -5.93 15.23
C LEU A 12 -2.56 -5.96 14.28
N GLU A 13 -2.26 -7.14 13.76
CA GLU A 13 -1.35 -7.31 12.63
C GLU A 13 -2.05 -6.86 11.35
N VAL A 14 -1.36 -6.06 10.55
CA VAL A 14 -1.92 -5.47 9.32
C VAL A 14 -0.93 -5.70 8.19
N ASN A 15 -1.45 -6.20 7.07
CA ASN A 15 -0.74 -6.27 5.80
C ASN A 15 -1.47 -5.40 4.78
N ILE A 16 -0.74 -4.66 3.95
CA ILE A 16 -1.31 -3.77 2.95
C ILE A 16 -0.90 -4.23 1.56
N PHE A 17 -1.88 -4.43 0.68
CA PHE A 17 -1.65 -4.82 -0.71
C PHE A 17 -2.28 -3.78 -1.65
N PHE A 18 -1.49 -3.19 -2.54
CA PHE A 18 -1.95 -2.25 -3.57
C PHE A 18 -2.18 -2.95 -4.90
N MET A 19 -3.26 -2.57 -5.58
CA MET A 19 -3.64 -3.10 -6.88
C MET A 19 -4.45 -2.06 -7.68
N ASN A 20 -4.58 -2.27 -8.99
CA ASN A 20 -5.17 -1.29 -9.91
C ASN A 20 -4.47 0.08 -9.79
N ASP A 21 -5.20 1.19 -9.85
CA ASP A 21 -4.61 2.53 -9.86
C ASP A 21 -4.05 2.96 -8.49
N SER A 22 -4.36 2.24 -7.42
CA SER A 22 -3.81 2.54 -6.09
C SER A 22 -2.30 2.31 -6.01
N VAL A 23 -1.70 1.65 -7.00
CA VAL A 23 -0.24 1.48 -7.09
C VAL A 23 0.49 2.82 -7.23
N ASP A 24 -0.19 3.87 -7.72
CA ASP A 24 0.37 5.22 -7.77
C ASP A 24 0.78 5.72 -6.38
N LEU A 25 0.10 5.30 -5.31
CA LEU A 25 0.46 5.65 -3.94
C LEU A 25 1.75 4.98 -3.46
N ALA A 26 2.32 4.05 -4.24
CA ALA A 26 3.61 3.44 -3.96
C ALA A 26 4.76 4.05 -4.76
N HIS A 27 4.50 4.93 -5.74
CA HIS A 27 5.51 5.53 -6.61
C HIS A 27 6.09 6.83 -6.06
N ASP A 28 7.42 6.99 -6.05
CA ASP A 28 8.09 8.19 -5.49
C ASP A 28 7.64 9.51 -6.14
N ALA A 29 7.07 9.44 -7.35
CA ALA A 29 6.53 10.57 -8.09
C ALA A 29 5.15 11.05 -7.57
N ALA A 30 4.51 10.31 -6.66
CA ALA A 30 3.21 10.65 -6.11
C ALA A 30 3.28 11.97 -5.34
N THR A 31 2.67 13.01 -5.92
CA THR A 31 2.54 14.32 -5.32
C THR A 31 1.07 14.55 -4.96
N PRO A 32 0.75 14.76 -3.68
CA PRO A 32 -0.61 15.08 -3.28
C PRO A 32 -0.99 16.48 -3.75
N PRO A 33 -2.27 16.70 -4.13
CA PRO A 33 -2.79 18.04 -4.36
C PRO A 33 -2.73 18.87 -3.07
N GLU A 34 -2.46 20.17 -3.22
CA GLU A 34 -2.32 21.09 -2.09
C GLU A 34 -3.59 21.10 -1.22
N GLY A 35 -3.43 20.93 0.10
CA GLY A 35 -4.54 20.91 1.07
C GLY A 35 -5.24 19.55 1.27
N TYR A 36 -4.80 18.48 0.60
CA TYR A 36 -5.29 17.13 0.84
C TYR A 36 -4.46 16.38 1.88
N PHE A 37 -5.08 15.36 2.50
CA PHE A 37 -4.40 14.52 3.49
C PHE A 37 -3.21 13.81 2.83
N GLU A 38 -2.02 13.96 3.41
CA GLU A 38 -0.76 13.39 2.93
C GLU A 38 -0.74 11.85 3.08
N LEU A 39 -1.56 11.13 2.30
CA LEU A 39 -1.66 9.67 2.30
C LEU A 39 -0.30 9.00 2.10
N TRP A 40 0.55 9.65 1.31
CA TRP A 40 1.93 9.27 1.08
C TRP A 40 2.77 9.24 2.36
N GLU A 41 2.71 10.31 3.17
CA GLU A 41 3.41 10.37 4.46
C GLU A 41 2.90 9.30 5.41
N MET A 42 1.59 9.08 5.46
CA MET A 42 0.99 8.03 6.29
C MET A 42 1.50 6.65 5.91
N LEU A 43 1.62 6.39 4.60
CA LEU A 43 2.12 5.12 4.11
C LEU A 43 3.59 4.93 4.49
N LYS A 44 4.42 5.97 4.35
CA LYS A 44 5.82 5.96 4.80
C LYS A 44 5.94 5.74 6.31
N GLU A 45 5.04 6.31 7.12
CA GLU A 45 4.98 6.02 8.56
C GLU A 45 4.66 4.56 8.85
N LEU A 46 3.75 3.94 8.08
CA LEU A 46 3.39 2.52 8.26
C LEU A 46 4.56 1.61 7.90
N VAL A 47 5.26 1.90 6.79
CA VAL A 47 6.47 1.18 6.39
C VAL A 47 7.57 1.32 7.44
N LYS A 48 7.78 2.51 8.02
CA LYS A 48 8.71 2.73 9.14
C LYS A 48 8.35 1.93 10.40
N LYS A 49 7.08 1.57 10.57
CA LYS A 49 6.59 0.69 11.66
C LYS A 49 6.64 -0.79 11.29
N SER A 50 7.35 -1.15 10.21
CA SER A 50 7.49 -2.52 9.73
C SER A 50 6.16 -3.17 9.30
N VAL A 51 5.16 -2.37 8.92
CA VAL A 51 3.94 -2.89 8.29
C VAL A 51 4.30 -3.38 6.89
N PRO A 52 4.07 -4.66 6.55
CA PRO A 52 4.34 -5.15 5.22
C PRO A 52 3.43 -4.49 4.18
N VAL A 53 4.05 -3.87 3.18
CA VAL A 53 3.35 -3.26 2.04
C VAL A 53 3.80 -3.94 0.75
N LYS A 54 2.84 -4.52 0.04
CA LYS A 54 3.05 -5.16 -1.26
C LYS A 54 2.31 -4.44 -2.38
N VAL A 55 2.91 -4.39 -3.55
CA VAL A 55 2.38 -3.74 -4.75
C VAL A 55 2.24 -4.78 -5.84
N CYS A 56 1.06 -4.88 -6.48
CA CYS A 56 0.85 -5.80 -7.58
C CYS A 56 1.73 -5.43 -8.77
N GLY A 57 2.71 -6.27 -9.11
CA GLY A 57 3.71 -5.96 -10.14
C GLY A 57 3.14 -5.80 -11.55
N THR A 58 2.02 -6.46 -11.87
CA THR A 58 1.34 -6.24 -13.15
C THR A 58 0.60 -4.91 -13.20
N CYS A 59 0.10 -4.43 -12.06
CA CYS A 59 -0.57 -3.14 -11.98
C CYS A 59 0.45 -2.00 -11.99
N GLU A 60 1.59 -2.16 -11.31
CA GLU A 60 2.70 -1.20 -11.32
C GLU A 60 3.16 -0.82 -12.75
N LEU A 61 3.13 -1.79 -13.68
CA LEU A 61 3.56 -1.58 -15.07
C LEU A 61 2.44 -1.03 -15.98
N ARG A 62 1.17 -1.14 -15.59
CA ARG A 62 0.03 -0.94 -16.50
C ARG A 62 -0.97 0.11 -16.03
N CYS A 63 -1.14 0.25 -14.73
CA CYS A 63 -2.17 1.05 -14.09
C CYS A 63 -1.59 2.37 -13.57
N GLY A 64 -2.47 3.32 -13.27
CA GLY A 64 -2.06 4.61 -12.74
C GLY A 64 -1.40 5.56 -13.74
N ILE A 65 -1.19 6.80 -13.29
CA ILE A 65 -0.54 7.87 -14.06
C ILE A 65 0.99 7.73 -14.05
N HIS A 66 1.55 7.10 -13.01
CA HIS A 66 3.00 6.89 -12.85
C HIS A 66 3.46 5.49 -13.25
N ARG A 67 2.71 4.80 -14.11
CA ARG A 67 3.04 3.45 -14.60
C ARG A 67 4.53 3.28 -14.94
N GLY A 68 5.17 2.27 -14.37
CA GLY A 68 6.59 1.96 -14.56
C GLY A 68 7.58 2.87 -13.81
N ALA A 69 7.10 3.83 -13.00
CA ALA A 69 7.96 4.57 -12.09
C ALA A 69 8.47 3.65 -10.96
N PRO A 70 9.63 3.94 -10.35
CA PRO A 70 10.09 3.19 -9.19
C PRO A 70 9.16 3.39 -7.99
N CYS A 71 8.91 2.32 -7.24
CA CYS A 71 8.28 2.41 -5.94
C CYS A 71 9.26 2.89 -4.86
N PHE A 72 8.75 3.54 -3.81
CA PHE A 72 9.58 4.02 -2.70
C PHE A 72 10.09 2.87 -1.83
N GLU A 73 11.19 3.12 -1.11
CA GLU A 73 11.86 2.13 -0.27
C GLU A 73 10.95 1.56 0.83
N GLY A 74 10.97 0.23 0.98
CA GLY A 74 10.18 -0.50 1.96
C GLY A 74 8.82 -0.99 1.46
N THR A 75 8.48 -0.72 0.20
CA THR A 75 7.45 -1.47 -0.53
C THR A 75 8.06 -2.66 -1.27
N GLN A 76 7.28 -3.72 -1.47
CA GLN A 76 7.70 -4.92 -2.19
C GLN A 76 6.81 -5.18 -3.39
N GLN A 77 7.40 -5.37 -4.57
CA GLN A 77 6.65 -5.87 -5.71
C GLN A 77 6.21 -7.32 -5.44
N ALA A 78 4.96 -7.63 -5.79
CA ALA A 78 4.35 -8.92 -5.49
C ALA A 78 3.42 -9.40 -6.60
N LYS A 79 3.20 -10.71 -6.65
CA LYS A 79 2.24 -11.36 -7.55
C LYS A 79 0.87 -11.52 -6.88
N MET A 80 -0.18 -11.64 -7.68
CA MET A 80 -1.55 -11.91 -7.18
C MET A 80 -1.65 -13.18 -6.31
N VAL A 81 -0.80 -14.18 -6.54
CA VAL A 81 -0.75 -15.39 -5.70
C VAL A 81 -0.37 -15.04 -4.26
N GLU A 82 0.52 -14.07 -4.05
CA GLU A 82 0.92 -13.66 -2.71
C GLU A 82 -0.19 -12.90 -1.98
N SER A 83 -0.96 -12.08 -2.70
CA SER A 83 -2.19 -11.48 -2.17
C SER A 83 -3.18 -12.56 -1.73
N ALA A 84 -3.40 -13.58 -2.55
CA ALA A 84 -4.28 -14.69 -2.19
C ALA A 84 -3.80 -15.45 -0.94
N GLN A 85 -2.49 -15.60 -0.74
CA GLN A 85 -1.94 -16.19 0.49
C GLN A 85 -2.20 -15.30 1.70
N TRP A 86 -2.03 -13.99 1.60
CA TRP A 86 -2.38 -13.07 2.68
C TRP A 86 -3.88 -13.10 3.02
N VAL A 87 -4.74 -13.17 2.01
CA VAL A 87 -6.19 -13.34 2.22
C VAL A 87 -6.50 -14.63 2.98
N LYS A 88 -5.83 -15.73 2.62
CA LYS A 88 -6.01 -17.03 3.30
C LYS A 88 -5.55 -17.02 4.76
N GLN A 89 -4.52 -16.23 5.07
CA GLN A 89 -3.93 -16.15 6.41
C GLN A 89 -4.62 -15.11 7.31
N ALA A 90 -5.34 -14.15 6.72
CA ALA A 90 -5.96 -13.08 7.47
C ALA A 90 -7.27 -13.52 8.14
N ASP A 91 -7.46 -13.12 9.39
CA ASP A 91 -8.75 -13.27 10.07
C ASP A 91 -9.85 -12.42 9.41
N LYS A 92 -9.46 -11.27 8.86
CA LYS A 92 -10.36 -10.29 8.23
C LYS A 92 -9.67 -9.62 7.05
N VAL A 93 -10.44 -9.40 5.98
CA VAL A 93 -10.02 -8.65 4.81
C VAL A 93 -10.90 -7.42 4.66
N ILE A 94 -10.27 -6.26 4.44
CA ILE A 94 -10.96 -5.00 4.16
C ILE A 94 -10.43 -4.50 2.81
N SER A 95 -11.35 -4.24 1.87
CA SER A 95 -11.04 -3.66 0.57
C SER A 95 -11.60 -2.26 0.49
N PHE A 96 -10.84 -1.35 -0.12
CA PHE A 96 -11.21 0.04 -0.37
C PHE A 96 -11.22 0.34 -1.86
#